data_AF-A0AAU4X0K0-F1
#
_entry.id   AF-A0AAU4X0K0-F1
#
_cell.length_a   1.000
_cell.length_b   1.000
_cell.length_c   1.000
_cell.angle_alpha   90.00
_cell.angle_beta   90.00
_cell.angle_gamma   90.00
#
_symmetry.space_group_name_H-M   'P 1'
#
loop_
_entity.id
_entity.type
_entity.pdbx_description
1 polymer ?
#
loop_
_entity_poly.entity_id
_entity_poly.type
_entity_poly.pdbx_seq_one_letter_code
_entity_poly.pdbx_strand_id
1 'polypeptide(L)' 'MPSLNVTFTEEELEGVRAAAAADGKSLKQYLHDLGVREMQRRQFVAGATAWADRLRGEFDDAFPDEVPPAERRDGSAAA' A
#
# COMPACT_ATOMS: atom_id res chain seq x y z
N MET A 1 9.64 -26.65 4.50
CA MET A 1 8.82 -25.43 4.36
C MET A 1 7.36 -25.81 4.56
N PRO A 2 6.56 -25.03 5.30
CA PRO A 2 5.10 -25.24 5.35
C PRO A 2 4.53 -25.16 3.93
N SER A 3 3.61 -26.06 3.57
CA SER A 3 2.93 -26.09 2.27
C SER A 3 1.66 -25.25 2.33
N LEU A 4 1.51 -24.28 1.43
CA LEU A 4 0.27 -23.54 1.23
C LEU A 4 -0.55 -24.27 0.15
N ASN A 5 -1.72 -24.80 0.53
CA ASN A 5 -2.66 -25.37 -0.43
C ASN A 5 -3.57 -24.24 -0.93
N VAL A 6 -3.49 -23.94 -2.23
CA VAL A 6 -4.32 -22.93 -2.89
C VAL A 6 -5.03 -23.61 -4.04
N THR A 7 -6.35 -23.48 -4.08
CA THR A 7 -7.17 -24.00 -5.18
C THR A 7 -7.41 -22.87 -6.17
N PHE A 8 -7.20 -23.18 -7.46
CA PHE A 8 -7.53 -22.29 -8.57
C PHE A 8 -8.61 -22.95 -9.42
N THR A 9 -9.49 -22.13 -9.97
CA THR A 9 -10.27 -22.54 -11.15
C THR A 9 -9.36 -22.69 -12.37
N GLU A 10 -9.85 -23.36 -13.41
CA GLU A 10 -9.11 -23.52 -14.68
C GLU A 10 -8.74 -22.15 -15.28
N GLU A 11 -9.69 -21.22 -15.31
CA GLU A 11 -9.53 -19.86 -15.86
C GLU A 11 -8.50 -19.05 -15.08
N GLU A 12 -8.56 -19.06 -13.74
CA GLU A 12 -7.57 -18.40 -12.90
C GLU A 12 -6.17 -19.00 -13.12
N LEU A 13 -6.08 -20.31 -13.23
CA LEU A 13 -4.81 -20.99 -13.43
C LEU A 13 -4.21 -20.68 -14.80
N GLU A 14 -5.03 -20.60 -15.85
CA GLU A 14 -4.61 -20.15 -17.18
C GLU A 14 -4.09 -18.71 -17.15
N GLY A 15 -4.83 -17.80 -16.50
CA GLY A 15 -4.40 -16.41 -16.33
C GLY A 15 -3.07 -16.28 -15.59
N VAL A 16 -2.89 -17.01 -14.48
CA VAL A 16 -1.63 -16.98 -13.71
C VAL A 16 -0.49 -17.59 -14.50
N ARG A 17 -0.73 -18.67 -15.27
CA ARG A 17 0.31 -19.25 -16.15
C ARG A 17 0.73 -18.29 -17.25
N ALA A 18 -0.21 -17.62 -17.90
CA ALA A 18 0.08 -16.62 -18.93
C ALA A 18 0.92 -15.47 -18.36
N ALA A 19 0.57 -14.97 -17.17
CA ALA A 19 1.33 -13.93 -16.49
C ALA A 19 2.74 -14.39 -16.09
N ALA A 20 2.88 -15.61 -15.55
CA ALA A 20 4.17 -16.18 -15.21
C ALA A 20 5.07 -16.36 -16.45
N ALA A 21 4.49 -16.79 -17.58
CA ALA A 21 5.18 -16.94 -18.85
C ALA A 21 5.64 -15.58 -19.42
N ALA A 22 4.80 -14.55 -19.34
CA ALA A 22 5.14 -13.19 -19.74
C ALA A 22 6.33 -12.63 -18.92
N ASP A 23 6.41 -12.99 -17.64
CA ASP A 23 7.51 -12.64 -16.74
C ASP A 23 8.74 -13.57 -16.87
N GLY A 24 8.67 -14.63 -17.70
CA GLY A 24 9.73 -15.63 -17.86
C GLY A 24 10.01 -16.47 -16.61
N LYS A 25 9.01 -16.63 -15.72
CA LYS A 25 9.13 -17.30 -14.42
C LYS A 25 8.35 -18.60 -14.38
N SER A 26 8.78 -19.51 -13.51
CA SER A 26 7.93 -20.65 -13.14
C SER A 26 6.70 -20.17 -12.36
N LEU A 27 5.58 -20.90 -12.49
CA LEU A 27 4.33 -20.60 -11.78
C LEU A 27 4.55 -20.45 -10.25
N LYS A 28 5.34 -21.34 -9.67
CA LYS A 28 5.67 -21.30 -8.23
C LYS A 28 6.45 -20.05 -7.85
N GLN A 29 7.46 -19.67 -8.64
CA GLN A 29 8.26 -18.48 -8.38
C GLN A 29 7.41 -17.20 -8.55
N TYR A 30 6.59 -17.16 -9.58
CA TYR A 30 5.67 -16.04 -9.83
C TYR A 30 4.71 -15.82 -8.66
N LEU A 31 4.04 -16.88 -8.19
CA LEU A 31 3.12 -16.80 -7.05
C LEU A 31 3.83 -16.39 -5.75
N HIS A 32 5.03 -16.92 -5.52
CA HIS A 32 5.86 -16.50 -4.38
C HIS A 32 6.16 -15.00 -4.44
N ASP A 33 6.68 -14.52 -5.57
CA ASP A 33 7.09 -13.13 -5.74
C ASP A 33 5.90 -12.17 -5.62
N LEU A 34 4.73 -12.57 -6.13
CA LEU A 34 3.50 -11.80 -6.01
C LEU A 34 3.09 -11.64 -4.55
N GLY A 35 3.12 -12.72 -3.76
CA GLY A 35 2.81 -12.68 -2.33
C GLY A 35 3.79 -11.78 -1.54
N VAL A 36 5.09 -11.90 -1.82
CA VAL A 36 6.12 -11.06 -1.20
C VAL A 36 5.95 -9.59 -1.59
N ARG A 37 5.70 -9.31 -2.88
CA ARG A 37 5.51 -7.95 -3.38
C ARG A 37 4.29 -7.28 -2.77
N GLU A 38 3.18 -8.00 -2.62
CA GLU A 38 1.97 -7.47 -2.00
C GLU A 38 2.19 -7.17 -0.50
N MET A 39 2.89 -8.06 0.23
CA MET A 39 3.27 -7.81 1.62
C MET A 39 4.11 -6.53 1.74
N GLN A 40 5.14 -6.38 0.91
CA GLN A 40 6.01 -5.20 0.90
C GLN A 40 5.25 -3.93 0.53
N ARG A 41 4.35 -4.00 -0.46
CA ARG A 41 3.51 -2.87 -0.85
C ARG A 41 2.66 -2.37 0.31
N ARG A 42 2.03 -3.27 1.08
CA ARG A 42 1.23 -2.90 2.26
C ARG A 42 2.08 -2.21 3.33
N GLN A 43 3.26 -2.76 3.61
CA GLN A 43 4.20 -2.15 4.56
C GLN A 43 4.63 -0.75 4.11
N PHE A 44 4.97 -0.61 2.83
CA PHE A 44 5.35 0.68 2.25
C PHE A 44 4.22 1.70 2.35
N VAL A 45 2.99 1.35 1.92
CA VAL A 45 1.85 2.26 1.97
C VAL A 45 1.55 2.69 3.40
N ALA A 46 1.53 1.75 4.36
CA ALA A 46 1.31 2.07 5.76
C ALA A 46 2.37 3.05 6.31
N GLY A 47 3.65 2.81 6.01
CA GLY A 47 4.73 3.69 6.41
C GLY A 47 4.65 5.07 5.75
N ALA A 48 4.35 5.11 4.45
CA ALA A 48 4.22 6.35 3.70
C ALA A 48 3.05 7.21 4.21
N THR A 49 1.90 6.61 4.51
CA THR A 49 0.75 7.32 5.10
C THR A 49 1.10 7.89 6.47
N ALA A 50 1.67 7.07 7.37
CA ALA A 50 2.05 7.53 8.71
C ALA A 50 3.07 8.66 8.66
N TRP A 51 4.02 8.61 7.73
CA TRP A 51 4.99 9.67 7.53
C TRP A 51 4.37 10.94 6.94
N ALA A 52 3.46 10.80 5.97
CA ALA A 52 2.74 11.93 5.38
C ALA A 52 1.87 12.66 6.42
N ASP A 53 1.19 11.93 7.31
CA ASP A 53 0.37 12.51 8.37
C ASP A 53 1.23 13.30 9.37
N ARG A 54 2.40 12.76 9.74
CA ARG A 54 3.36 13.48 10.59
C ARG A 54 3.87 14.76 9.94
N LEU A 55 4.31 14.68 8.69
CA LEU A 55 4.81 15.85 7.96
C LEU A 55 3.73 16.91 7.75
N ARG A 56 2.47 16.50 7.56
CA ARG A 56 1.36 17.45 7.45
C ARG A 56 1.23 18.28 8.73
N GLY A 57 1.24 17.64 9.90
CA GLY A 57 1.24 18.36 11.18
C GLY A 57 2.44 19.30 11.32
N GLU A 58 3.66 18.84 11.00
CA GLU A 58 4.86 19.69 11.05
C GLU A 58 4.77 20.88 10.06
N PHE A 59 4.13 20.70 8.90
CA PHE A 59 3.91 21.75 7.91
C PHE A 59 2.85 22.76 8.37
N ASP A 60 1.71 22.28 8.88
CA ASP A 60 0.62 23.11 9.36
C ASP A 60 1.07 24.00 10.53
N ASP A 61 1.92 23.47 11.43
CA ASP A 61 2.54 24.22 12.53
C ASP A 61 3.53 25.30 12.03
N ALA A 62 4.30 24.99 10.99
CA ALA A 62 5.32 25.90 10.45
C ALA A 62 4.74 26.98 9.50
N PHE A 63 3.62 26.68 8.84
CA PHE A 63 2.98 27.53 7.83
C PHE A 63 1.47 27.68 8.08
N PRO A 64 1.06 28.24 9.23
CA PRO A 64 -0.34 28.27 9.65
C PRO A 64 -1.25 29.06 8.69
N ASP A 65 -0.72 30.02 7.95
CA ASP A 65 -1.47 30.84 6.99
C ASP A 65 -1.76 30.12 5.66
N GLU A 66 -0.99 29.09 5.33
CA GLU A 66 -1.15 28.27 4.11
C GLU A 66 -2.14 27.11 4.30
N VAL A 67 -2.59 26.88 5.55
CA VAL A 67 -3.57 25.84 5.88
C VAL A 67 -4.96 26.25 5.36
N PRO A 68 -5.61 25.41 4.52
CA PRO A 68 -6.94 25.68 3.99
C PRO A 68 -7.94 26.00 5.12
N PRO A 69 -8.82 26.99 4.95
CA PRO A 69 -9.71 27.47 6.02
C PRO A 69 -10.63 26.38 6.65
N ALA A 70 -10.90 25.30 5.92
CA ALA A 70 -11.76 24.21 6.36
C ALA A 70 -11.15 23.36 7.49
N GLU A 71 -9.81 23.36 7.63
CA GLU A 71 -9.07 22.57 8.63
C GLU A 71 -8.62 23.41 9.83
N ARG A 72 -8.82 24.73 9.77
CA ARG A 72 -8.43 25.70 10.82
C ARG A 72 -9.31 25.72 12.08
N ARG A 73 -10.42 24.96 12.10
CA ARG A 73 -11.42 25.01 13.19
C ARG A 73 -11.29 23.81 14.13
N ASP A 74 -10.37 23.90 15.09
CA ASP A 74 -10.57 23.30 16.41
C ASP A 74 -9.84 24.01 17.57
N GLY A 75 -9.23 25.18 17.33
CA GLY A 75 -8.40 25.87 18.33
C GLY A 75 -8.76 27.33 18.63
N SER A 76 -9.92 27.84 18.20
CA SER A 76 -10.29 29.24 18.45
C SER A 76 -11.80 29.41 18.70
N ALA A 77 -12.22 29.05 19.91
CA ALA A 77 -13.35 29.66 20.60
C ALA A 77 -12.81 30.10 21.96
N ALA A 78 -12.30 31.32 22.09
CA ALA A 78 -13.01 32.58 22.32
C ALA A 78 -12.82 33.01 23.79
N ALA A 79 -12.27 34.21 23.95
CA ALA A 79 -12.05 34.93 25.19
C ALA A 79 -13.35 35.51 25.77
#